data_AF-B9H1Q2-F1
#
_entry.id   AF-B9H1Q2-F1
#
_cell.length_a   1.000
_cell.length_b   1.000
_cell.length_c   1.000
_cell.angle_alpha   90.00
_cell.angle_beta   90.00
_cell.angle_gamma   90.00
#
_symmetry.space_group_name_H-M   'P 1'
#
loop_
_entity.id
_entity.type
_entity.pdbx_description
1 polymer ?
#
loop_
_entity_poly.entity_id
_entity_poly.type
_entity_poly.pdbx_seq_one_letter_code
_entity_poly.pdbx_strand_id
1 'polypeptide(L)'
;MVVSPICPKTSFHARSNSLPSRPHPIISEFDEHISRVRDSQATSTSFSSSIGHKLSSLQDVYDSVDKFLQLPLTQQGLAGEHNQKCTDEILDGSLRLLDVCNSAKDALLQSKEYIRELQSVIRRRQGGHDSEIRKYIASRKVVKKKIKKALKNLKGIENKCTFSSEDPEIVTRIGMLREVESISLAVFESLLSFISEPKSQAKKSGWSLVSKLIHHQRIACEEEEKNVNEFAMADAALESLISCTTDKMMNVQKKLSSLELCIEDLENGIEGLYRRMIKTRASFLNIFI
;
A
#
# COMPACT_ATOMS: atom_id res chain seq x y z
N MET A 1 63.58 55.39 26.94
CA MET A 1 62.52 54.53 27.52
C MET A 1 61.18 55.11 27.09
N VAL A 2 60.19 54.43 26.54
CA VAL A 2 59.98 53.09 25.96
C VAL A 2 58.77 53.30 25.04
N VAL A 3 58.82 52.74 23.83
CA VAL A 3 57.69 52.70 22.88
C VAL A 3 56.61 51.76 23.43
N SER A 4 55.33 52.12 23.33
CA SER A 4 54.25 51.13 23.20
C SER A 4 52.99 51.69 22.55
N PRO A 5 52.24 50.85 21.82
CA PRO A 5 51.44 51.25 20.67
C PRO A 5 49.93 51.25 20.96
N ILE A 6 49.20 52.01 20.16
CA ILE A 6 47.74 51.92 20.04
C ILE A 6 47.41 50.58 19.36
N CYS A 7 46.68 49.69 20.04
CA CYS A 7 46.18 48.44 19.47
C CYS A 7 44.65 48.44 19.47
N PRO A 8 43.98 48.25 18.32
CA PRO A 8 42.53 48.27 18.22
C PRO A 8 41.95 46.91 18.65
N LYS A 9 40.98 46.91 19.56
CA LYS A 9 40.15 45.71 19.82
C LYS A 9 38.96 45.72 18.88
N THR A 10 39.13 45.20 17.67
CA THR A 10 38.00 44.76 16.85
C THR A 10 37.50 43.43 17.41
N SER A 11 36.31 43.44 18.00
CA SER A 11 35.60 42.22 18.36
C SER A 11 35.18 41.49 17.08
N PHE A 12 35.97 40.54 16.62
CA PHE A 12 35.54 39.62 15.58
C PHE A 12 34.56 38.63 16.18
N HIS A 13 33.26 38.98 16.18
CA HIS A 13 32.23 37.96 16.14
C HIS A 13 32.20 37.38 14.74
N ALA A 14 33.01 36.34 14.52
CA ALA A 14 32.79 35.43 13.41
C ALA A 14 31.43 34.74 13.65
N ARG A 15 30.36 35.36 13.16
CA ARG A 15 29.05 34.71 13.04
C ARG A 15 29.18 33.72 11.88
N SER A 16 29.46 32.47 12.23
CA SER A 16 29.35 31.36 11.29
C SER A 16 27.90 31.27 10.83
N ASN A 17 27.62 31.76 9.63
CA ASN A 17 26.36 31.50 8.95
C ASN A 17 26.44 30.08 8.40
N SER A 18 26.19 29.08 9.25
CA SER A 18 25.87 27.74 8.76
C SER A 18 24.53 27.83 8.04
N LEU A 19 24.57 27.96 6.71
CA LEU A 19 23.40 27.68 5.89
C LEU A 19 22.96 26.25 6.21
N PRO A 20 21.65 25.97 6.33
CA PRO A 20 21.20 24.60 6.52
C PRO A 20 21.76 23.76 5.37
N SER A 21 22.46 22.69 5.71
CA SER A 21 23.02 21.74 4.76
C SER A 21 21.91 21.32 3.80
N ARG A 22 22.10 21.55 2.50
CA ARG A 22 21.13 21.13 1.50
C ARG A 22 21.02 19.59 1.57
N PRO A 23 19.82 19.02 1.76
CA PRO A 23 19.68 17.57 1.81
C PRO A 23 20.19 16.97 0.50
N HIS A 24 20.80 15.79 0.60
CA HIS A 24 21.33 15.08 -0.57
C HIS A 24 20.20 14.85 -1.58
N PRO A 25 20.42 15.04 -2.91
CA PRO A 25 19.36 14.92 -3.92
C PRO A 25 18.52 13.63 -3.83
N ILE A 26 19.15 12.51 -3.46
CA ILE A 26 18.50 11.20 -3.28
C ILE A 26 17.53 11.20 -2.08
N ILE A 27 17.83 11.93 -1.01
CA ILE A 27 16.93 12.06 0.15
C ILE A 27 15.69 12.86 -0.24
N SER A 28 15.87 13.93 -1.02
CA SER A 28 14.76 14.72 -1.55
C SER A 28 13.88 13.92 -2.53
N GLU A 29 14.49 13.10 -3.40
CA GLU A 29 13.78 12.20 -4.31
C GLU A 29 12.94 11.19 -3.51
N PHE A 30 13.53 10.59 -2.46
CA PHE A 30 12.86 9.64 -1.58
C PHE A 30 11.62 10.24 -0.90
N ASP A 31 11.76 11.42 -0.28
CA ASP A 31 10.65 12.11 0.41
C ASP A 31 9.53 12.50 -0.57
N GLU A 32 9.88 12.89 -1.80
CA GLU A 32 8.91 13.18 -2.85
C GLU A 32 8.10 11.94 -3.23
N HIS A 33 8.76 10.81 -3.46
CA HIS A 33 8.08 9.55 -3.79
C HIS A 33 7.18 9.06 -2.66
N ILE A 34 7.64 9.17 -1.41
CA ILE A 34 6.83 8.84 -0.22
C ILE A 34 5.56 9.71 -0.15
N SER A 35 5.71 11.02 -0.34
CA SER A 35 4.58 11.96 -0.32
C SER A 35 3.58 11.63 -1.42
N ARG A 36 4.06 11.27 -2.62
CA ARG A 36 3.22 10.84 -3.73
C ARG A 36 2.37 9.62 -3.42
N VAL A 37 2.93 8.60 -2.73
CA VAL A 37 2.16 7.41 -2.32
C VAL A 37 1.02 7.78 -1.38
N ARG A 38 1.25 8.73 -0.45
CA ARG A 38 0.24 9.22 0.50
C ARG A 38 -0.87 9.99 -0.21
N ASP A 39 -0.51 10.85 -1.16
CA ASP A 39 -1.45 11.74 -1.85
C ASP A 39 -2.24 11.08 -2.99
N SER A 40 -1.88 9.84 -3.36
CA SER A 40 -2.46 9.07 -4.48
C SER A 40 -3.99 8.81 -4.38
N GLN A 41 -4.65 9.22 -3.30
CA GLN A 41 -6.10 9.09 -3.14
C GLN A 41 -6.90 10.22 -3.79
N ALA A 42 -6.32 11.42 -3.97
CA ALA A 42 -7.07 12.62 -4.35
C ALA A 42 -7.43 12.71 -5.85
N THR A 43 -6.78 11.94 -6.72
CA THR A 43 -6.85 12.10 -8.18
C THR A 43 -7.51 10.93 -8.92
N SER A 44 -7.90 9.87 -8.22
CA SER A 44 -8.35 8.62 -8.85
C SER A 44 -9.85 8.57 -9.09
N THR A 45 -10.25 8.12 -10.28
CA THR A 45 -11.66 8.01 -10.69
C THR A 45 -12.33 6.71 -10.25
N SER A 46 -11.54 5.68 -9.89
CA SER A 46 -12.02 4.39 -9.39
C SER A 46 -11.16 3.87 -8.23
N PHE A 47 -11.66 2.88 -7.48
CA PHE A 47 -10.84 2.21 -6.45
C PHE A 47 -9.64 1.50 -7.08
N SER A 48 -9.85 0.70 -8.11
CA SER A 48 -8.78 -0.02 -8.82
C SER A 48 -7.66 0.90 -9.30
N SER A 49 -8.00 2.05 -9.90
CA SER A 49 -7.00 3.05 -10.32
C SER A 49 -6.24 3.63 -9.14
N SER A 50 -6.91 3.93 -8.02
CA SER A 50 -6.25 4.41 -6.81
C SER A 50 -5.26 3.39 -6.23
N ILE A 51 -5.64 2.10 -6.17
CA ILE A 51 -4.73 1.04 -5.73
C ILE A 51 -3.58 0.89 -6.75
N GLY A 52 -3.85 0.91 -8.05
CA GLY A 52 -2.84 0.84 -9.11
C GLY A 52 -1.81 1.97 -9.02
N HIS A 53 -2.26 3.22 -8.81
CA HIS A 53 -1.38 4.37 -8.61
C HIS A 53 -0.53 4.25 -7.34
N LYS A 54 -1.10 3.74 -6.24
CA LYS A 54 -0.35 3.45 -5.01
C LYS A 54 0.74 2.40 -5.24
N LEU A 55 0.42 1.31 -5.96
CA LEU A 55 1.39 0.26 -6.31
C LEU A 55 2.49 0.79 -7.23
N SER A 56 2.14 1.63 -8.21
CA SER A 56 3.11 2.27 -9.11
C SER A 56 4.03 3.22 -8.35
N SER A 57 3.47 4.11 -7.54
CA SER A 57 4.25 5.06 -6.73
C SER A 57 5.14 4.33 -5.71
N LEU A 58 4.68 3.20 -5.17
CA LEU A 58 5.48 2.39 -4.26
C LEU A 58 6.64 1.71 -5.00
N GLN A 59 6.48 1.31 -6.26
CA GLN A 59 7.61 0.82 -7.07
C GLN A 59 8.71 1.89 -7.20
N ASP A 60 8.33 3.15 -7.45
CA ASP A 60 9.29 4.26 -7.50
C ASP A 60 10.03 4.41 -6.16
N VAL A 61 9.31 4.31 -5.03
CA VAL A 61 9.92 4.33 -3.69
C VAL A 61 10.96 3.24 -3.54
N TYR A 62 10.67 1.99 -3.92
CA TYR A 62 11.65 0.89 -3.82
C TYR A 62 12.84 1.07 -4.76
N ASP A 63 12.64 1.67 -5.95
CA ASP A 63 13.75 2.03 -6.84
C ASP A 63 14.65 3.12 -6.20
N SER A 64 14.07 4.11 -5.51
CA SER A 64 14.83 5.09 -4.73
C SER A 64 15.52 4.48 -3.50
N VAL A 65 14.89 3.54 -2.80
CA VAL A 65 15.49 2.81 -1.68
C VAL A 65 16.72 2.04 -2.15
N ASP A 66 16.66 1.38 -3.30
CA ASP A 66 17.79 0.63 -3.84
C ASP A 66 19.01 1.54 -4.10
N LYS A 67 18.78 2.73 -4.70
CA LYS A 67 19.83 3.75 -4.86
C LYS A 67 20.36 4.25 -3.51
N PHE A 68 19.45 4.46 -2.56
CA PHE A 68 19.77 4.94 -1.22
C PHE A 68 20.65 3.96 -0.42
N LEU A 69 20.41 2.64 -0.56
CA LEU A 69 21.20 1.58 0.06
C LEU A 69 22.61 1.43 -0.56
N GLN A 70 22.81 1.90 -1.78
CA GLN A 70 24.12 1.91 -2.45
C GLN A 70 25.02 3.07 -1.99
N LEU A 71 24.50 4.02 -1.20
CA LEU A 71 25.30 5.15 -0.72
C LEU A 71 26.30 4.70 0.36
N PRO A 72 27.59 5.07 0.27
CA PRO A 72 28.61 4.67 1.24
C PRO A 72 28.27 5.01 2.69
N LEU A 73 27.68 6.20 2.91
CA LEU A 73 27.27 6.64 4.25
C LEU A 73 26.09 5.82 4.80
N THR A 74 25.19 5.36 3.93
CA THR A 74 24.10 4.46 4.32
C THR A 74 24.66 3.09 4.70
N GLN A 75 25.59 2.56 3.90
CA GLN A 75 26.24 1.27 4.16
C GLN A 75 27.03 1.30 5.47
N GLN A 76 27.85 2.33 5.68
CA GLN A 76 28.64 2.49 6.90
C GLN A 76 27.75 2.65 8.14
N GLY A 77 26.64 3.37 8.01
CA GLY A 77 25.67 3.51 9.09
C GLY A 77 24.96 2.20 9.43
N LEU A 78 24.60 1.40 8.44
CA LEU A 78 23.90 0.13 8.65
C LEU A 78 24.81 -1.00 9.14
N ALA A 79 26.07 -1.04 8.67
CA ALA A 79 27.05 -2.08 9.00
C ALA A 79 27.65 -1.98 10.41
N GLY A 80 27.40 -0.90 11.15
CA GLY A 80 27.92 -0.72 12.51
C GLY A 80 27.37 -1.76 13.49
N GLU A 81 28.23 -2.39 14.30
CA GLU A 81 27.85 -3.43 15.29
C GLU A 81 26.74 -2.97 16.26
N HIS A 82 26.72 -1.69 16.64
CA HIS A 82 25.69 -1.12 17.51
C HIS A 82 24.28 -1.08 16.88
N ASN A 83 24.17 -1.27 15.57
CA ASN A 83 22.93 -1.14 14.80
C ASN A 83 22.30 -2.48 14.43
N GLN A 84 22.98 -3.60 14.73
CA GLN A 84 22.58 -4.95 14.32
C GLN A 84 21.11 -5.26 14.62
N LYS A 85 20.65 -5.01 15.84
CA LYS A 85 19.26 -5.27 16.23
C LYS A 85 18.25 -4.51 15.37
N CYS A 86 18.52 -3.23 15.09
CA CYS A 86 17.62 -2.40 14.29
C CYS A 86 17.62 -2.84 12.82
N THR A 87 18.80 -3.20 12.31
CA THR A 87 18.98 -3.77 10.98
C THR A 87 18.21 -5.08 10.82
N ASP A 88 18.33 -6.00 11.78
CA ASP A 88 17.63 -7.28 11.78
C ASP A 88 16.11 -7.09 11.73
N GLU A 89 15.59 -6.09 12.45
CA GLU A 89 14.17 -5.76 12.41
C GLU A 89 13.70 -5.19 11.07
N ILE A 90 14.53 -4.38 10.40
CA ILE A 90 14.24 -3.88 9.04
C ILE A 90 14.23 -5.04 8.06
N LEU A 91 15.18 -5.98 8.19
CA LEU A 91 15.20 -7.21 7.40
C LEU A 91 13.95 -8.05 7.67
N ASP A 92 13.58 -8.27 8.92
CA ASP A 92 12.35 -8.98 9.26
C ASP A 92 11.12 -8.26 8.71
N GLY A 93 11.10 -6.92 8.76
CA GLY A 93 10.08 -6.08 8.13
C GLY A 93 9.94 -6.33 6.64
N SER A 94 11.04 -6.29 5.90
CA SER A 94 11.04 -6.57 4.47
C SER A 94 10.54 -8.00 4.15
N LEU A 95 10.84 -8.99 4.98
CA LEU A 95 10.34 -10.35 4.82
C LEU A 95 8.82 -10.42 5.05
N ARG A 96 8.33 -9.79 6.13
CA ARG A 96 6.89 -9.70 6.40
C ARG A 96 6.12 -9.04 5.24
N LEU A 97 6.68 -7.98 4.66
CA LEU A 97 6.09 -7.32 3.50
C LEU A 97 6.02 -8.27 2.29
N LEU A 98 7.06 -9.07 2.04
CA LEU A 98 7.05 -10.07 0.97
C LEU A 98 5.97 -11.15 1.20
N ASP A 99 5.79 -11.62 2.44
CA ASP A 99 4.75 -12.59 2.79
C ASP A 99 3.33 -12.03 2.53
N VAL A 100 3.12 -10.75 2.83
CA VAL A 100 1.86 -10.06 2.61
C VAL A 100 1.63 -9.81 1.11
N CYS A 101 2.67 -9.42 0.39
CA CYS A 101 2.66 -9.27 -1.06
C CYS A 101 2.26 -10.59 -1.74
N ASN A 102 2.87 -11.71 -1.32
CA ASN A 102 2.51 -13.05 -1.79
C ASN A 102 1.06 -13.41 -1.46
N SER A 103 0.60 -13.10 -0.25
CA SER A 103 -0.80 -13.32 0.13
C SER A 103 -1.79 -12.54 -0.76
N ALA A 104 -1.44 -11.32 -1.16
CA ALA A 104 -2.25 -10.51 -2.07
C ALA A 104 -2.23 -11.09 -3.50
N LYS A 105 -1.05 -11.49 -4.00
CA LYS A 105 -0.89 -12.16 -5.29
C LYS A 105 -1.71 -13.45 -5.37
N ASP A 106 -1.63 -14.30 -4.35
CA ASP A 106 -2.41 -15.54 -4.28
C ASP A 106 -3.92 -15.30 -4.26
N ALA A 107 -4.37 -14.23 -3.60
CA ALA A 107 -5.78 -13.86 -3.55
C ALA A 107 -6.31 -13.39 -4.91
N LEU A 108 -5.52 -12.62 -5.66
CA LEU A 108 -5.85 -12.19 -7.01
C LEU A 108 -5.85 -13.38 -7.99
N LEU A 109 -4.81 -14.22 -7.96
CA LEU A 109 -4.70 -15.40 -8.81
C LEU A 109 -5.88 -16.35 -8.63
N GLN A 110 -6.22 -16.69 -7.38
CA GLN A 110 -7.40 -17.50 -7.09
C GLN A 110 -8.67 -16.83 -7.63
N SER A 111 -8.84 -15.52 -7.40
CA SER A 111 -10.03 -14.80 -7.89
C SER A 111 -10.13 -14.83 -9.42
N LYS A 112 -9.01 -14.67 -10.13
CA LYS A 112 -8.92 -14.72 -11.60
C LYS A 112 -9.31 -16.09 -12.16
N GLU A 113 -8.78 -17.16 -11.56
CA GLU A 113 -9.08 -18.54 -11.95
C GLU A 113 -10.59 -18.82 -11.89
N TYR A 114 -11.23 -18.52 -10.76
CA TYR A 114 -12.67 -18.73 -10.61
C TYR A 114 -13.52 -17.86 -11.55
N ILE A 115 -13.10 -16.62 -11.83
CA ILE A 115 -13.81 -15.76 -12.78
C ILE A 115 -13.76 -16.37 -14.19
N ARG A 116 -12.60 -16.88 -14.60
CA ARG A 116 -12.42 -17.51 -15.92
C ARG A 116 -13.21 -18.81 -16.05
N GLU A 117 -13.23 -19.64 -15.02
CA GLU A 117 -14.05 -20.85 -14.98
C GLU A 117 -15.54 -20.49 -15.13
N LEU A 118 -16.01 -19.52 -14.35
CA LEU A 118 -17.40 -19.07 -14.37
C LEU A 118 -17.79 -18.46 -15.73
N GLN A 119 -16.98 -17.57 -16.29
CA GLN A 119 -17.21 -17.00 -17.62
C GLN A 119 -17.22 -18.08 -18.71
N SER A 120 -16.37 -19.10 -18.60
CA SER A 120 -16.33 -20.24 -19.54
C SER A 120 -17.66 -21.00 -19.53
N VAL A 121 -18.22 -21.29 -18.35
CA VAL A 121 -19.52 -21.96 -18.20
C VAL A 121 -20.66 -21.09 -18.73
N ILE A 122 -20.67 -19.80 -18.41
CA ILE A 122 -21.67 -18.84 -18.91
C ILE A 122 -21.65 -18.79 -20.45
N ARG A 123 -20.46 -18.66 -21.06
CA ARG A 123 -20.30 -18.55 -22.52
C ARG A 123 -20.75 -19.79 -23.27
N ARG A 124 -20.54 -20.99 -22.70
CA ARG A 124 -20.95 -22.26 -23.32
C ARG A 124 -22.46 -22.48 -23.32
N ARG A 125 -23.26 -21.58 -22.70
CA ARG A 125 -24.72 -21.71 -22.52
C ARG A 125 -25.14 -23.08 -21.97
N GLN A 126 -24.24 -23.69 -21.22
CA GLN A 126 -24.44 -25.01 -20.65
C GLN A 126 -25.18 -24.82 -19.33
N GLY A 127 -26.36 -25.44 -19.18
CA GLY A 127 -27.08 -25.37 -17.90
C GLY A 127 -26.18 -25.74 -16.72
N GLY A 128 -26.48 -25.23 -15.53
CA GLY A 128 -25.64 -25.43 -14.34
C GLY A 128 -24.84 -24.20 -13.91
N HIS A 129 -25.15 -23.00 -14.41
CA HIS A 129 -24.56 -21.75 -13.93
C HIS A 129 -24.67 -21.62 -12.40
N ASP A 130 -25.81 -22.02 -11.82
CA ASP A 130 -26.05 -21.95 -10.39
C ASP A 130 -25.02 -22.71 -9.55
N SER A 131 -24.56 -23.89 -9.99
CA SER A 131 -23.55 -24.65 -9.26
C SER A 131 -22.19 -23.95 -9.33
N GLU A 132 -21.85 -23.38 -10.48
CA GLU A 132 -20.60 -22.65 -10.69
C GLU A 132 -20.57 -21.32 -9.94
N ILE A 133 -21.68 -20.58 -9.92
CA ILE A 133 -21.82 -19.36 -9.11
C ILE A 133 -21.69 -19.71 -7.62
N ARG A 134 -22.28 -20.82 -7.15
CA ARG A 134 -22.09 -21.30 -5.77
C ARG A 134 -20.63 -21.63 -5.46
N LYS A 135 -19.88 -22.24 -6.39
CA LYS A 135 -18.43 -22.47 -6.23
C LYS A 135 -17.67 -21.16 -6.13
N TYR A 136 -17.95 -20.18 -7.00
CA TYR A 136 -17.37 -18.85 -6.91
C TYR A 136 -17.63 -18.19 -5.55
N ILE A 137 -18.88 -18.21 -5.06
CA ILE A 137 -19.22 -17.64 -3.75
C ILE A 137 -18.45 -18.35 -2.63
N ALA A 138 -18.34 -19.68 -2.69
CA ALA A 138 -17.55 -20.46 -1.73
C ALA A 138 -16.06 -20.09 -1.78
N SER A 139 -15.48 -19.96 -2.97
CA SER A 139 -14.07 -19.60 -3.11
C SER A 139 -13.80 -18.16 -2.67
N ARG A 140 -14.69 -17.21 -2.98
CA ARG A 140 -14.64 -15.84 -2.49
C ARG A 140 -14.63 -15.80 -0.95
N LYS A 141 -15.40 -16.65 -0.27
CA LYS A 141 -15.36 -16.77 1.20
C LYS A 141 -14.00 -17.28 1.69
N VAL A 142 -13.40 -18.24 0.99
CA VAL A 142 -12.05 -18.75 1.32
C VAL A 142 -10.99 -17.66 1.14
N VAL A 143 -11.00 -16.94 0.02
CA VAL A 143 -10.10 -15.81 -0.25
C VAL A 143 -10.24 -14.74 0.83
N LYS A 144 -11.48 -14.30 1.14
CA LYS A 144 -11.75 -13.34 2.23
C LYS A 144 -11.21 -13.81 3.58
N LYS A 145 -11.34 -15.10 3.90
CA LYS A 145 -10.82 -15.68 5.14
C LYS A 145 -9.29 -15.64 5.19
N LYS A 146 -8.61 -15.99 4.08
CA LYS A 146 -7.14 -15.91 3.95
C LYS A 146 -6.66 -14.46 4.11
N ILE A 147 -7.31 -13.51 3.44
CA ILE A 147 -7.00 -12.08 3.56
C ILE A 147 -7.17 -11.59 5.00
N LYS A 148 -8.29 -11.92 5.65
CA LYS A 148 -8.53 -11.53 7.05
C LYS A 148 -7.44 -12.08 7.98
N LYS A 149 -6.93 -13.29 7.72
CA LYS A 149 -5.81 -13.87 8.46
C LYS A 149 -4.52 -13.08 8.23
N ALA A 150 -4.21 -12.74 6.98
CA ALA A 150 -3.04 -11.92 6.63
C ALA A 150 -3.10 -10.54 7.32
N LEU A 151 -4.23 -9.84 7.23
CA LEU A 151 -4.45 -8.54 7.88
C LEU A 151 -4.34 -8.62 9.43
N LYS A 152 -4.75 -9.73 10.04
CA LYS A 152 -4.59 -9.92 11.49
C LYS A 152 -3.12 -10.07 11.88
N ASN A 153 -2.35 -10.79 11.07
CA ASN A 153 -0.91 -10.98 11.29
C ASN A 153 -0.15 -9.65 11.16
N LEU A 154 -0.59 -8.75 10.27
CA LEU A 154 -0.03 -7.41 10.12
C LEU A 154 -0.16 -6.55 11.39
N LYS A 155 -1.33 -6.55 12.03
CA LYS A 155 -1.62 -5.72 13.21
C LYS A 155 -0.91 -6.16 14.50
N GLY A 156 -0.39 -7.39 14.55
CA GLY A 156 0.25 -7.93 15.74
C GLY A 156 1.70 -7.48 15.94
N ILE A 157 2.25 -6.69 15.02
CA ILE A 157 3.70 -6.46 14.87
C ILE A 157 4.00 -4.96 14.94
N GLU A 158 3.55 -4.28 16.00
CA GLU A 158 4.12 -2.98 16.38
C GLU A 158 5.45 -3.22 17.10
N ASN A 159 6.52 -3.47 16.34
CA ASN A 159 7.86 -3.57 16.90
C ASN A 159 8.41 -2.17 17.13
N LYS A 160 8.25 -1.66 18.36
CA LYS A 160 8.99 -0.49 18.84
C LYS A 160 10.40 -0.90 19.23
N CYS A 161 11.31 -0.98 18.27
CA CYS A 161 12.71 -0.81 18.62
C CYS A 161 12.97 0.66 18.84
N THR A 162 13.39 0.95 20.06
CA THR A 162 14.03 2.20 20.41
C THR A 162 15.45 2.13 19.85
N PHE A 163 15.60 2.55 18.60
CA PHE A 163 16.91 2.81 18.02
C PHE A 163 17.45 4.12 18.59
N SER A 164 18.62 4.08 19.22
CA SER A 164 19.33 5.27 19.68
C SER A 164 20.77 5.17 19.17
N SER A 165 21.14 6.10 18.30
CA SER A 165 22.51 6.30 17.86
C SER A 165 22.88 7.76 18.14
N GLU A 166 24.15 7.99 18.46
CA GLU A 166 24.69 9.33 18.64
C GLU A 166 24.82 10.08 17.31
N ASP A 167 24.77 9.35 16.18
CA ASP A 167 24.81 9.90 14.84
C ASP A 167 23.38 10.25 14.34
N PRO A 168 23.02 11.53 14.25
CA PRO A 168 21.70 11.96 13.80
C PRO A 168 21.41 11.58 12.34
N GLU A 169 22.43 11.42 11.50
CA GLU A 169 22.24 11.01 10.11
C GLU A 169 21.86 9.54 10.02
N ILE A 170 22.48 8.65 10.83
CA ILE A 170 22.11 7.22 10.88
C ILE A 170 20.67 7.05 11.36
N VAL A 171 20.28 7.78 12.42
CA VAL A 171 18.90 7.79 12.93
C VAL A 171 17.92 8.18 11.83
N THR A 172 18.23 9.22 11.06
CA THR A 172 17.39 9.68 9.95
C THR A 172 17.25 8.60 8.88
N ARG A 173 18.37 7.99 8.45
CA ARG A 173 18.38 6.93 7.42
C ARG A 173 17.58 5.70 7.81
N ILE A 174 17.70 5.25 9.06
CA ILE A 174 16.91 4.15 9.60
C ILE A 174 15.43 4.53 9.68
N GLY A 175 15.12 5.76 10.09
CA GLY A 175 13.76 6.30 10.10
C GLY A 175 13.10 6.23 8.72
N MET A 176 13.82 6.61 7.67
CA MET A 176 13.37 6.53 6.28
C MET A 176 13.02 5.09 5.86
N LEU A 177 13.86 4.10 6.19
CA LEU A 177 13.58 2.69 5.89
C LEU A 177 12.33 2.17 6.63
N ARG A 178 12.15 2.57 7.89
CA ARG A 178 10.94 2.25 8.67
C ARG A 178 9.68 2.92 8.08
N GLU A 179 9.83 4.12 7.54
CA GLU A 179 8.73 4.82 6.87
C GLU A 179 8.30 4.08 5.59
N VAL A 180 9.25 3.57 4.81
CA VAL A 180 8.95 2.74 3.62
C VAL A 180 8.23 1.45 4.01
N GLU A 181 8.63 0.81 5.11
CA GLU A 181 7.91 -0.35 5.63
C GLU A 181 6.46 0.03 5.98
N SER A 182 6.26 1.12 6.73
CA SER A 182 4.93 1.60 7.12
C SER A 182 4.04 1.93 5.93
N ILE A 183 4.57 2.59 4.91
CA ILE A 183 3.81 2.96 3.71
C ILE A 183 3.49 1.71 2.88
N SER A 184 4.45 0.78 2.75
CA SER A 184 4.23 -0.50 2.08
C SER A 184 3.10 -1.27 2.75
N LEU A 185 3.10 -1.34 4.09
CA LEU A 185 2.01 -1.95 4.86
C LEU A 185 0.67 -1.29 4.55
N ALA A 186 0.58 0.04 4.59
CA ALA A 186 -0.67 0.75 4.30
C ALA A 186 -1.19 0.51 2.87
N VAL A 187 -0.30 0.40 1.88
CA VAL A 187 -0.66 0.04 0.49
C VAL A 187 -1.18 -1.39 0.42
N PHE A 188 -0.52 -2.36 1.05
CA PHE A 188 -0.99 -3.75 1.08
C PHE A 188 -2.30 -3.91 1.85
N GLU A 189 -2.47 -3.21 2.97
CA GLU A 189 -3.74 -3.18 3.71
C GLU A 189 -4.88 -2.63 2.85
N SER A 190 -4.62 -1.57 2.08
CA SER A 190 -5.59 -0.98 1.14
C SER A 190 -5.98 -1.99 0.05
N LEU A 191 -4.99 -2.65 -0.57
CA LEU A 191 -5.18 -3.65 -1.62
C LEU A 191 -5.95 -4.88 -1.10
N LEU A 192 -5.55 -5.43 0.04
CA LEU A 192 -6.21 -6.58 0.65
C LEU A 192 -7.65 -6.25 1.07
N SER A 193 -7.88 -5.05 1.59
CA SER A 193 -9.23 -4.55 1.89
C SER A 193 -10.08 -4.47 0.62
N PHE A 194 -9.53 -3.89 -0.45
CA PHE A 194 -10.18 -3.82 -1.77
C PHE A 194 -10.63 -5.20 -2.30
N ILE A 195 -9.79 -6.24 -2.20
CA ILE A 195 -10.12 -7.61 -2.65
C ILE A 195 -11.20 -8.27 -1.76
N SER A 196 -11.15 -8.01 -0.46
CA SER A 196 -11.96 -8.73 0.53
C SER A 196 -13.34 -8.12 0.79
N GLU A 197 -13.56 -6.85 0.47
CA GLU A 197 -14.78 -6.13 0.82
C GLU A 197 -15.94 -6.42 -0.15
N PRO A 198 -17.14 -6.76 0.35
CA PRO A 198 -18.35 -6.13 -0.20
C PRO A 198 -19.45 -5.81 0.81
N LYS A 199 -20.07 -4.64 0.53
CA LYS A 199 -21.29 -3.98 1.03
C LYS A 199 -21.19 -3.15 2.32
N SER A 200 -21.00 -1.87 2.01
CA SER A 200 -21.69 -0.68 2.54
C SER A 200 -21.44 -0.36 4.00
N GLN A 201 -20.55 0.62 4.19
CA GLN A 201 -20.31 1.28 5.46
C GLN A 201 -19.86 0.28 6.53
N ALA A 202 -18.63 0.47 7.03
CA ALA A 202 -18.44 0.34 8.45
C ALA A 202 -19.71 0.91 9.10
N LYS A 203 -20.49 0.05 9.77
CA LYS A 203 -21.54 0.50 10.68
C LYS A 203 -20.93 1.70 11.37
N LYS A 204 -21.45 2.91 11.12
CA LYS A 204 -21.13 4.03 11.98
C LYS A 204 -21.33 3.45 13.37
N SER A 205 -20.23 3.34 14.10
CA SER A 205 -20.19 2.89 15.48
C SER A 205 -21.44 3.46 16.18
N GLY A 206 -22.18 2.63 16.92
CA GLY A 206 -23.54 2.86 17.41
C GLY A 206 -23.71 4.01 18.40
N TRP A 207 -23.15 5.18 18.10
CA TRP A 207 -23.16 6.40 18.88
C TRP A 207 -23.60 7.66 18.13
N SER A 208 -23.88 7.61 16.82
CA SER A 208 -24.41 8.79 16.11
C SER A 208 -25.94 8.82 16.01
N LEU A 209 -26.65 8.56 17.11
CA LEU A 209 -28.11 8.75 17.21
C LEU A 209 -28.50 9.87 18.19
N VAL A 210 -27.77 10.97 18.18
CA VAL A 210 -28.29 12.24 18.72
C VAL A 210 -27.98 13.37 17.75
N SER A 211 -28.88 13.57 16.79
CA SER A 211 -29.15 14.88 16.19
C SER A 211 -30.54 14.82 15.59
N LYS A 212 -31.51 15.32 16.37
CA LYS A 212 -32.88 15.55 15.92
C LYS A 212 -32.93 16.78 15.01
N LEU A 213 -33.79 16.69 14.00
CA LEU A 213 -34.67 17.74 13.48
C LEU A 213 -34.05 18.92 12.72
N ILE A 214 -34.35 19.01 11.42
CA ILE A 214 -35.12 20.12 10.79
C ILE A 214 -35.51 19.64 9.38
N HIS A 215 -36.80 19.74 9.07
CA HIS A 215 -37.38 19.50 7.75
C HIS A 215 -36.90 20.55 6.75
N HIS A 216 -36.41 20.13 5.58
CA HIS A 216 -36.77 20.82 4.34
C HIS A 216 -36.92 19.84 3.17
N GLN A 217 -38.08 19.95 2.55
CA GLN A 217 -38.51 19.27 1.34
C GLN A 217 -37.71 19.81 0.14
N ARG A 218 -36.93 18.97 -0.54
CA ARG A 218 -36.61 19.15 -1.97
C ARG A 218 -35.95 17.91 -2.59
N ILE A 219 -36.63 17.43 -3.62
CA ILE A 219 -36.11 16.88 -4.89
C ILE A 219 -35.44 15.50 -4.82
N ALA A 220 -35.97 14.61 -5.67
CA ALA A 220 -35.32 13.39 -6.10
C ALA A 220 -33.93 13.74 -6.66
N CYS A 221 -32.91 13.59 -5.82
CA CYS A 221 -31.53 13.56 -6.27
C CYS A 221 -31.26 12.17 -6.81
N GLU A 222 -30.78 12.15 -8.05
CA GLU A 222 -30.18 11.03 -8.74
C GLU A 222 -29.34 10.20 -7.77
N GLU A 223 -29.49 8.87 -7.85
CA GLU A 223 -28.61 7.94 -7.16
C GLU A 223 -27.16 8.32 -7.50
N GLU A 224 -26.47 8.98 -6.58
CA GLU A 224 -25.03 9.02 -6.58
C GLU A 224 -24.58 7.56 -6.68
N GLU A 225 -24.02 7.18 -7.84
CA GLU A 225 -23.29 5.93 -8.00
C GLU A 225 -22.21 5.93 -6.92
N LYS A 226 -22.52 5.35 -5.75
CA LYS A 226 -21.51 5.01 -4.76
C LYS A 226 -20.46 4.23 -5.53
N ASN A 227 -19.26 4.78 -5.60
CA ASN A 227 -18.11 4.12 -6.18
C ASN A 227 -17.93 2.80 -5.40
N VAL A 228 -18.43 1.69 -5.96
CA VAL A 228 -18.36 0.36 -5.36
C VAL A 228 -17.22 -0.35 -6.07
N ASN A 229 -16.30 -0.96 -5.33
CA ASN A 229 -15.18 -1.68 -5.95
C ASN A 229 -15.66 -2.83 -6.86
N GLU A 230 -14.83 -3.19 -7.83
CA GLU A 230 -15.13 -4.16 -8.89
C GLU A 230 -15.49 -5.55 -8.33
N PHE A 231 -14.82 -5.97 -7.25
CA PHE A 231 -15.12 -7.21 -6.55
C PHE A 231 -16.55 -7.21 -5.99
N ALA A 232 -16.95 -6.11 -5.38
CA ALA A 232 -18.27 -5.95 -4.80
C ALA A 232 -19.37 -5.81 -5.86
N MET A 233 -19.07 -5.18 -6.99
CA MET A 233 -19.98 -5.15 -8.13
C MET A 233 -20.22 -6.55 -8.72
N ALA A 234 -19.17 -7.35 -8.89
CA ALA A 234 -19.28 -8.72 -9.38
C ALA A 234 -20.01 -9.63 -8.39
N ASP A 235 -19.64 -9.58 -7.10
CA ASP A 235 -20.31 -10.33 -6.03
C ASP A 235 -21.83 -10.01 -6.01
N ALA A 236 -22.21 -8.73 -6.09
CA ALA A 236 -23.62 -8.32 -6.10
C ALA A 236 -24.38 -8.76 -7.37
N ALA A 237 -23.73 -8.71 -8.53
CA ALA A 237 -24.33 -9.14 -9.80
C ALA A 237 -24.60 -10.65 -9.79
N LEU A 238 -23.66 -11.45 -9.25
CA LEU A 238 -23.78 -12.90 -9.16
C LEU A 238 -24.84 -13.35 -8.15
N GLU A 239 -24.91 -12.70 -6.99
CA GLU A 239 -25.98 -12.96 -6.01
C GLU A 239 -27.37 -12.61 -6.61
N SER A 240 -27.46 -11.52 -7.37
CA SER A 240 -28.70 -11.13 -8.05
C SER A 240 -29.11 -12.14 -9.13
N LEU A 241 -28.15 -12.75 -9.83
CA LEU A 241 -28.40 -13.77 -10.85
C LEU A 241 -28.95 -15.07 -10.25
N ILE A 242 -28.54 -15.45 -9.03
CA ILE A 242 -29.14 -16.59 -8.31
C ILE A 242 -30.62 -16.33 -8.00
N SER A 243 -30.99 -15.06 -7.76
CA SER A 243 -32.33 -14.68 -7.31
C SER A 243 -33.36 -14.43 -8.42
N CYS A 244 -32.98 -14.33 -9.70
CA CYS A 244 -33.87 -13.97 -10.83
C CYS A 244 -33.42 -14.61 -12.17
N THR A 245 -34.34 -14.76 -13.13
CA THR A 245 -34.08 -15.39 -14.45
C THR A 245 -33.50 -14.43 -15.51
N THR A 246 -32.63 -15.00 -16.36
CA THR A 246 -32.08 -14.64 -17.70
C THR A 246 -31.74 -13.20 -18.09
N ASP A 247 -32.53 -12.18 -17.75
CA ASP A 247 -32.37 -10.80 -18.26
C ASP A 247 -31.13 -10.08 -17.66
N LYS A 248 -30.57 -10.64 -16.58
CA LYS A 248 -29.40 -10.09 -15.87
C LYS A 248 -28.04 -10.65 -16.34
N MET A 249 -28.03 -11.62 -17.26
CA MET A 249 -26.80 -12.33 -17.64
C MET A 249 -25.77 -11.42 -18.32
N MET A 250 -26.21 -10.53 -19.23
CA MET A 250 -25.34 -9.58 -19.91
C MET A 250 -24.64 -8.63 -18.92
N ASN A 251 -25.36 -8.19 -17.89
CA ASN A 251 -24.80 -7.34 -16.84
C ASN A 251 -23.75 -8.10 -16.01
N VAL A 252 -24.02 -9.36 -15.64
CA VAL A 252 -23.06 -10.22 -14.93
C VAL A 252 -21.78 -10.39 -15.73
N GLN A 253 -21.89 -10.70 -17.02
CA GLN A 253 -20.74 -10.88 -17.88
C GLN A 253 -19.89 -9.60 -17.97
N LYS A 254 -20.53 -8.43 -18.10
CA LYS A 254 -19.85 -7.13 -18.09
C LYS A 254 -19.09 -6.89 -16.78
N LYS A 255 -19.71 -7.17 -15.63
CA LYS A 255 -19.07 -6.99 -14.31
C LYS A 255 -17.93 -7.99 -14.08
N LEU A 256 -18.06 -9.24 -14.54
CA LEU A 256 -16.99 -10.23 -14.48
C LEU A 256 -15.79 -9.84 -15.35
N SER A 257 -16.02 -9.37 -16.58
CA SER A 257 -14.94 -8.90 -17.45
C SER A 257 -14.25 -7.65 -16.89
N SER A 258 -15.02 -6.71 -16.32
CA SER A 258 -14.44 -5.54 -15.64
C SER A 258 -13.57 -5.95 -14.45
N LEU A 259 -13.99 -6.95 -13.68
CA LEU A 259 -13.21 -7.46 -12.55
C LEU A 259 -11.96 -8.22 -13.03
N GLU A 260 -12.04 -8.99 -14.11
CA GLU A 260 -10.89 -9.71 -14.66
C GLU A 260 -9.79 -8.74 -15.12
N LEU A 261 -10.15 -7.68 -15.84
CA LEU A 261 -9.21 -6.62 -16.26
C LEU A 261 -8.59 -5.92 -15.03
N CYS A 262 -9.42 -5.57 -14.05
CA CYS A 262 -8.94 -4.99 -12.80
C CYS A 262 -7.94 -5.91 -12.07
N ILE A 263 -8.20 -7.21 -12.03
CA ILE A 263 -7.29 -8.18 -11.42
C ILE A 263 -5.97 -8.24 -12.19
N GLU A 264 -6.02 -8.24 -13.53
CA GLU A 264 -4.82 -8.25 -14.37
C GLU A 264 -3.92 -7.02 -14.16
N ASP A 265 -4.51 -5.82 -14.10
CA ASP A 265 -3.77 -4.58 -13.80
C ASP A 265 -3.10 -4.64 -12.41
N LEU A 266 -3.83 -5.13 -11.41
CA LEU A 266 -3.31 -5.28 -10.05
C LEU A 266 -2.21 -6.35 -9.95
N GLU A 267 -2.38 -7.49 -10.63
CA GLU A 267 -1.35 -8.54 -10.70
C GLU A 267 -0.05 -8.00 -11.31
N ASN A 268 -0.14 -7.25 -12.40
CA ASN A 268 1.01 -6.63 -13.05
C ASN A 268 1.72 -5.65 -12.11
N GLY A 269 0.96 -4.80 -11.41
CA GLY A 269 1.50 -3.86 -10.43
C GLY A 269 2.18 -4.55 -9.25
N ILE A 270 1.56 -5.58 -8.67
CA ILE A 270 2.12 -6.36 -7.56
C ILE A 270 3.37 -7.12 -7.98
N GLU A 271 3.37 -7.72 -9.16
CA GLU A 271 4.51 -8.47 -9.68
C GLU A 271 5.72 -7.54 -9.92
N GLY A 272 5.48 -6.33 -10.45
CA GLY A 272 6.50 -5.29 -10.57
C GLY A 272 7.06 -4.83 -9.22
N LEU A 273 6.21 -4.69 -8.20
CA LEU A 273 6.59 -4.34 -6.84
C LEU A 273 7.37 -5.47 -6.15
N TYR A 274 6.90 -6.71 -6.25
CA TYR A 274 7.51 -7.89 -5.64
C TYR A 274 8.97 -8.07 -6.07
N ARG A 275 9.24 -7.93 -7.37
CA ARG A 275 10.62 -7.98 -7.90
C ARG A 275 11.52 -6.91 -7.29
N ARG A 276 11.02 -5.69 -7.13
CA ARG A 276 11.79 -4.58 -6.52
C ARG A 276 12.02 -4.81 -5.03
N MET A 277 11.02 -5.30 -4.30
CA MET A 277 11.19 -5.66 -2.89
C MET A 277 12.26 -6.75 -2.68
N ILE A 278 12.28 -7.78 -3.53
CA ILE A 278 13.35 -8.80 -3.51
C ILE A 278 14.70 -8.17 -3.78
N LYS A 279 14.80 -7.34 -4.83
CA LYS A 279 16.05 -6.65 -5.19
C LYS A 279 16.55 -5.79 -4.02
N THR A 280 15.68 -4.95 -3.44
CA THR A 280 16.02 -4.09 -2.29
C THR A 280 16.45 -4.92 -1.09
N ARG A 281 15.79 -6.04 -0.79
CA ARG A 281 16.21 -6.94 0.30
C ARG A 281 17.61 -7.52 0.02
N ALA A 282 17.89 -7.95 -1.21
CA ALA A 282 19.21 -8.45 -1.59
C ALA A 282 20.28 -7.35 -1.45
N SER A 283 19.99 -6.13 -1.94
CA SER A 283 20.85 -4.96 -1.75
C SER A 283 21.12 -4.67 -0.28
N PHE A 284 20.12 -4.81 0.59
CA PHE A 284 20.28 -4.63 2.04
C PHE A 284 21.15 -5.71 2.67
N LEU A 285 20.94 -6.99 2.32
CA LEU A 285 21.75 -8.10 2.81
C LEU A 285 23.22 -7.99 2.39
N ASN A 286 23.48 -7.51 1.18
CA ASN A 286 24.84 -7.32 0.66
C ASN A 286 25.64 -6.25 1.41
N ILE A 287 25.02 -5.42 2.24
CA ILE A 287 25.75 -4.45 3.09
C ILE A 287 26.55 -5.17 4.19
N PHE A 288 26.15 -6.39 4.54
CA PHE A 288 26.70 -7.17 5.66
C PHE A 288 27.61 -8.33 5.23
N ILE A 289 27.85 -8.48 3.92
CA ILE A 289 28.69 -9.52 3.31
C ILE A 289 30.01 -8.91 2.87
#